data_AF-A0A6B2MI41-F1
#
_entry.id   AF-A0A6B2MI41-F1
#
_cell.length_a   1.000
_cell.length_b   1.000
_cell.length_c   1.000
_cell.angle_alpha   90.00
_cell.angle_beta   90.00
_cell.angle_gamma   90.00
#
_symmetry.space_group_name_H-M   'P 1'
#
loop_
_entity.id
_entity.type
_entity.pdbx_description
1 polymer ?
#
loop_
_entity_poly.entity_id
_entity_poly.type
_entity_poly.pdbx_seq_one_letter_code
_entity_poly.pdbx_strand_id
1 'polypeptide(L)' 'MDDTKHPNDFPPLTIEQIRELSTAAREDFGGKLSRADFTEGLLMLLEDVAGFEVGDVDARFIESAWAMYSDLPPIS' A
#
# COMPACT_ATOMS: atom_id res chain seq x y z
N MET A 1 -32.17 7.32 -0.62
CA MET A 1 -31.47 6.10 -0.18
C MET A 1 -30.02 6.46 -0.19
N ASP A 2 -29.39 6.14 0.93
CA ASP A 2 -28.33 6.89 1.58
C ASP A 2 -27.14 7.24 0.68
N ASP A 3 -26.76 8.52 0.72
CA ASP A 3 -25.43 8.97 0.34
C ASP A 3 -24.43 8.17 1.18
N THR A 4 -23.79 7.16 0.59
CA THR A 4 -22.66 6.43 1.16
C THR A 4 -21.50 7.40 1.31
N LYS A 5 -21.59 8.29 2.30
CA LYS A 5 -20.42 8.78 3.00
C LYS A 5 -19.94 7.59 3.80
N HIS A 6 -19.09 6.76 3.21
CA HIS A 6 -18.07 6.11 4.01
C HIS A 6 -17.30 7.26 4.64
N PRO A 7 -17.45 7.52 5.95
CA PRO A 7 -16.41 8.26 6.62
C PRO A 7 -15.14 7.43 6.34
N ASN A 8 -14.01 8.07 6.11
CA ASN A 8 -12.71 7.40 6.27
C ASN A 8 -12.61 6.94 7.74
N ASP A 9 -13.34 5.89 8.12
CA ASP A 9 -13.33 5.26 9.43
C ASP A 9 -12.03 4.45 9.61
N PHE A 10 -11.25 4.32 8.53
CA PHE A 10 -9.89 3.85 8.60
C PHE A 10 -8.98 5.02 8.97
N PRO A 11 -8.29 4.94 10.12
CA PRO A 11 -7.26 5.92 10.42
C PRO A 11 -6.26 5.89 9.26
N PRO A 12 -5.87 7.07 8.71
CA PRO A 12 -4.86 7.11 7.66
C PRO A 12 -3.64 6.34 8.15
N LEU A 13 -3.17 5.37 7.35
CA LEU A 13 -2.04 4.52 7.71
C LEU A 13 -0.88 5.40 8.17
N THR A 14 -0.35 5.08 9.34
CA THR A 14 0.79 5.83 9.87
C THR A 14 2.00 5.59 8.95
N ILE A 15 2.91 6.57 8.90
CA ILE A 15 4.14 6.46 8.09
C ILE A 15 4.90 5.15 8.38
N GLU A 16 4.85 4.67 9.63
CA GLU A 16 5.44 3.39 10.02
C GLU A 16 4.77 2.19 9.34
N GLN A 17 3.43 2.15 9.30
CA GLN A 17 2.69 1.09 8.60
C GLN A 17 2.96 1.12 7.09
N ILE A 18 3.04 2.30 6.47
CA ILE A 18 3.42 2.44 5.05
C ILE A 18 4.82 1.85 4.82
N ARG A 19 5.75 2.08 5.77
CA ARG A 19 7.11 1.55 5.72
C ARG A 19 7.15 0.03 5.85
N GLU A 20 6.40 -0.53 6.78
CA GLU A 20 6.32 -1.98 7.00
C GLU A 20 5.72 -2.67 5.78
N LEU A 21 4.62 -2.15 5.24
CA LEU A 21 4.00 -2.65 3.99
C LEU A 21 4.97 -2.59 2.81
N SER A 22 5.69 -1.47 2.64
CA SER A 22 6.68 -1.32 1.57
C SER A 22 7.86 -2.28 1.73
N THR A 23 8.22 -2.61 2.97
CA THR A 23 9.29 -3.57 3.29
C THR A 23 8.82 -5.00 3.01
N ALA A 24 7.63 -5.37 3.48
CA ALA A 24 7.03 -6.69 3.24
C ALA A 24 6.85 -6.95 1.74
N ALA A 25 6.32 -5.97 0.98
CA ALA A 25 6.22 -6.06 -0.47
C ALA A 25 7.59 -6.29 -1.13
N ARG A 26 8.65 -5.67 -0.61
CA ARG A 26 10.01 -5.85 -1.14
C ARG A 26 10.62 -7.21 -0.79
N GLU A 27 10.30 -7.76 0.38
CA GLU A 27 10.75 -9.09 0.79
C GLU A 27 10.02 -10.20 0.02
N ASP A 28 8.71 -10.06 -0.19
CA ASP A 28 7.90 -11.06 -0.89
C ASP A 28 8.08 -11.00 -2.42
N PHE A 29 8.17 -9.80 -3.00
CA PHE A 29 8.18 -9.63 -4.46
C PHE A 29 9.53 -9.17 -5.04
N GLY A 30 10.52 -8.87 -4.18
CA GLY A 30 11.84 -8.37 -4.56
C GLY A 30 11.90 -6.85 -4.77
N GLY A 31 13.10 -6.30 -4.99
CA GLY A 31 13.34 -4.85 -5.10
C GLY A 31 13.35 -4.26 -6.51
N LYS A 32 12.77 -4.95 -7.50
CA LYS A 32 12.78 -4.52 -8.92
C LYS A 32 11.42 -4.59 -9.63
N LEU A 33 10.34 -4.67 -8.87
CA LEU A 33 8.99 -4.58 -9.43
C LEU A 33 8.77 -3.31 -10.26
N SER A 34 7.99 -3.43 -11.32
CA SER A 34 7.42 -2.27 -11.98
C SER A 34 6.40 -1.60 -11.07
N ARG A 35 6.06 -0.33 -11.33
CA ARG A 35 5.04 0.38 -10.56
C ARG A 35 3.67 -0.31 -10.60
N ALA A 36 3.33 -0.94 -11.72
CA ALA A 36 2.09 -1.68 -11.87
C ALA A 36 2.09 -2.94 -10.97
N ASP A 37 3.15 -3.75 -11.05
CA ASP A 37 3.28 -4.96 -10.25
C ASP A 37 3.36 -4.65 -8.74
N PHE A 38 4.03 -3.55 -8.37
CA PHE A 38 4.04 -3.07 -6.99
C PHE A 38 2.64 -2.68 -6.51
N THR A 39 1.88 -1.96 -7.33
CA THR A 39 0.53 -1.52 -6.96
C THR A 39 -0.39 -2.74 -6.77
N GLU A 40 -0.32 -3.71 -7.68
CA GLU A 40 -1.10 -4.95 -7.59
C GLU A 40 -0.71 -5.77 -6.34
N GLY A 41 0.59 -5.96 -6.08
CA GLY A 41 1.07 -6.66 -4.89
C GLY A 41 0.72 -5.95 -3.58
N LEU A 42 0.79 -4.62 -3.56
CA LEU A 42 0.39 -3.81 -2.40
C LEU A 42 -1.11 -3.93 -2.11
N LEU A 43 -1.95 -3.93 -3.14
CA LEU A 43 -3.39 -4.10 -2.97
C LEU A 43 -3.73 -5.51 -2.46
N MET A 44 -3.07 -6.55 -2.97
CA MET A 44 -3.23 -7.92 -2.44
C MET A 44 -2.83 -8.02 -0.96
N LEU A 45 -1.72 -7.39 -0.56
CA LEU A 45 -1.30 -7.36 0.85
C LEU A 45 -2.31 -6.62 1.75
N LEU A 46 -2.97 -5.59 1.21
CA LEU A 46 -4.00 -4.84 1.94
C LEU A 46 -5.32 -5.62 2.08
N GLU A 47 -5.64 -6.53 1.16
CA GLU A 47 -6.81 -7.43 1.32
C GLU A 47 -6.70 -8.30 2.57
N ASP A 48 -5.48 -8.67 2.96
CA ASP A 48 -5.21 -9.45 4.18
C ASP A 48 -5.21 -8.61 5.46
N VAL A 49 -5.22 -7.27 5.35
CA VAL A 49 -5.27 -6.35 6.50
C VAL A 49 -6.72 -6.06 6.85
N ALA A 50 -7.14 -6.47 8.06
CA ALA A 50 -8.48 -6.19 8.56
C ALA A 50 -8.75 -4.67 8.58
N GLY A 51 -9.72 -4.23 7.77
CA GLY A 51 -10.06 -2.82 7.62
C GLY A 51 -9.47 -2.14 6.37
N PHE A 52 -9.09 -2.90 5.34
CA PHE A 52 -8.79 -2.32 4.04
C PHE A 52 -9.64 -2.97 2.95
N GLU A 53 -10.41 -2.16 2.22
CA GLU A 53 -10.99 -2.57 0.94
C GLU A 53 -10.15 -1.97 -0.19
N VAL A 54 -9.85 -2.79 -1.21
CA VAL A 54 -9.05 -2.40 -2.39
C VAL A 54 -9.60 -1.18 -3.13
N GLY A 55 -10.88 -0.84 -2.93
CA GLY A 55 -11.52 0.36 -3.48
C GLY A 55 -11.35 1.65 -2.65
N ASP A 56 -10.98 1.55 -1.37
CA ASP A 56 -10.88 2.68 -0.43
C ASP A 56 -9.45 3.21 -0.28
N VAL A 57 -8.48 2.59 -0.97
CA VAL A 57 -7.07 2.99 -0.91
C VAL A 57 -6.85 4.27 -1.72
N ASP A 58 -6.52 5.36 -1.02
CA ASP A 58 -6.23 6.65 -1.64
C ASP A 58 -4.99 6.57 -2.55
N ALA A 59 -5.07 7.14 -3.75
CA ALA A 59 -3.93 7.21 -4.68
C ALA A 59 -2.69 7.85 -4.05
N ARG A 60 -2.86 8.80 -3.12
CA ARG A 60 -1.75 9.43 -2.38
C ARG A 60 -0.98 8.45 -1.49
N PHE A 61 -1.66 7.43 -0.97
CA PHE A 61 -1.01 6.36 -0.22
C PHE A 61 -0.15 5.50 -1.15
N ILE A 62 -0.69 5.12 -2.31
CA ILE A 62 0.05 4.34 -3.32
C ILE A 62 1.31 5.10 -3.78
N GLU A 63 1.20 6.40 -4.05
CA GLU A 63 2.37 7.23 -4.39
C GLU A 63 3.44 7.24 -3.29
N SER A 64 3.01 7.35 -2.03
CA SER A 64 3.93 7.40 -0.89
C SER A 64 4.64 6.07 -0.68
N ALA A 65 3.90 4.97 -0.76
CA ALA A 65 4.45 3.62 -0.67
C ALA A 65 5.42 3.34 -1.83
N TRP A 66 5.07 3.74 -3.06
CA TRP A 66 5.93 3.60 -4.22
C TRP A 66 7.24 4.39 -4.11
N ALA A 67 7.17 5.63 -3.62
CA ALA A 67 8.36 6.45 -3.39
C ALA A 67 9.32 5.78 -2.41
N MET A 68 8.81 5.25 -1.30
CA MET A 68 9.61 4.53 -0.31
C MET A 68 10.20 3.22 -0.87
N TYR A 69 9.41 2.46 -1.61
CA TYR A 69 9.88 1.24 -2.25
C TYR A 69 10.97 1.52 -3.30
N SER A 70 10.84 2.61 -4.06
CA SER A 70 11.81 3.00 -5.09
C SER A 70 13.11 3.58 -4.53
N ASP A 71 13.04 4.28 -3.40
CA ASP A 71 14.20 4.88 -2.71
C ASP A 71 15.04 3.84 -1.95
N LEU A 72 14.49 2.65 -1.69
CA LEU A 72 15.22 1.59 -1.02
C LEU A 72 16.25 0.94 -1.98
N PRO A 73 17.50 0.68 -1.52
CA PRO A 73 18.54 0.07 -2.35
C PRO A 73 18.20 -1.41 -2.65
N PRO A 74 18.40 -1.91 -3.89
CA PRO A 74 18.05 -3.28 -4.26
C PRO A 74 18.67 -4.28 -3.27
N ILE A 75 17.84 -5.17 -2.72
CA ILE A 75 18.31 -6.23 -1.83
C ILE A 75 19.20 -7.13 -2.69
N SER A 76 20.48 -7.21 -2.34
CA SER A 76 21.50 -7.94 -3.09
C SER A 76 21.46 -9.44 -2.82
#